data_AF-A0A101WKU1-F1
#
_entry.id   AF-A0A101WKU1-F1
#
_cell.length_a   1.000
_cell.length_b   1.000
_cell.length_c   1.000
_cell.angle_alpha   90.00
_cell.angle_beta   90.00
_cell.angle_gamma   90.00
#
_symmetry.space_group_name_H-M   'P 1'
#
loop_
_entity.id
_entity.type
_entity.pdbx_description
1 polymer ?
#
loop_
_entity_poly.entity_id
_entity_poly.type
_entity_poly.pdbx_seq_one_letter_code
_entity_poly.pdbx_strand_id
1 'polypeptide(L)' 'MAVIASDKDSVLVVTFQTGLTSQGSPKLGQRSFPNVKLIATDQDIYDIAVAIYELQDYPIMGVRRDNRVDLASD' A
#
# COMPACT_ATOMS: atom_id res chain seq x y z
N MET A 1 9.45 28.77 16.46
CA MET A 1 8.83 27.49 16.87
C MET A 1 9.44 26.39 16.03
N ALA A 2 9.89 25.31 16.65
CA ALA A 2 10.39 24.13 15.95
C ALA A 2 9.21 23.20 15.64
N VAL A 3 9.22 22.58 14.46
CA VAL A 3 8.26 21.53 14.11
C VAL A 3 8.91 20.18 14.37
N ILE A 4 8.23 19.32 15.13
CA ILE A 4 8.65 17.96 15.44
C ILE A 4 7.84 17.01 14.56
N ALA A 5 8.54 16.07 13.93
CA ALA A 5 7.98 15.00 13.12
C ALA A 5 8.08 13.67 13.88
N SER A 6 6.95 12.98 14.04
CA SER A 6 6.87 11.70 14.76
C SER A 6 6.24 10.63 13.88
N ASP A 7 6.89 9.48 13.74
CA ASP A 7 6.36 8.35 12.98
C ASP A 7 5.09 7.80 13.65
N LYS A 8 4.03 7.57 12.85
CA LYS A 8 2.72 7.12 13.35
C LYS A 8 2.43 5.67 12.97
N ASP A 9 2.15 5.46 11.69
CA ASP A 9 1.80 4.17 11.11
C ASP A 9 2.18 4.15 9.63
N SER A 10 2.10 2.97 9.02
CA SER A 10 2.21 2.84 7.57
C SER A 10 1.02 2.08 6.99
N VAL A 11 0.76 2.29 5.71
CA VAL A 11 -0.32 1.65 4.97
C VAL A 11 0.27 0.93 3.76
N LEU A 12 -0.01 -0.37 3.65
CA LEU A 12 0.25 -1.11 2.43
C LEU A 12 -0.89 -0.85 1.44
N VAL A 13 -0.56 -0.44 0.23
CA VAL A 13 -1.50 -0.18 -0.84
C VAL A 13 -1.15 -1.08 -2.03
N VAL A 14 -2.12 -1.90 -2.45
CA VAL A 14 -1.97 -2.77 -3.62
C VAL A 14 -2.93 -2.32 -4.71
N THR A 15 -2.38 -2.09 -5.90
CA THR A 15 -3.13 -1.84 -7.13
C THR A 15 -3.17 -3.10 -7.94
N PHE A 16 -4.35 -3.54 -8.35
CA PHE A 16 -4.57 -4.79 -9.06
C PHE A 16 -5.56 -4.60 -10.21
N GLN A 17 -5.48 -5.43 -11.24
CA GLN A 17 -6.42 -5.39 -12.35
C GLN A 17 -7.62 -6.29 -12.05
N THR A 18 -8.83 -5.74 -12.16
CA THR A 18 -10.10 -6.45 -11.92
C THR A 18 -10.80 -6.90 -13.20
N GLY A 19 -10.25 -6.54 -14.36
CA GLY A 19 -10.81 -6.87 -15.66
C GLY A 19 -10.40 -5.84 -16.72
N LEU A 20 -11.14 -5.80 -17.82
CA LEU A 20 -10.98 -4.82 -18.89
C LEU A 20 -12.21 -3.91 -18.96
N THR A 21 -12.03 -2.67 -19.40
CA THR A 21 -13.12 -1.76 -19.75
C THR A 21 -13.72 -2.16 -21.11
N SER A 22 -14.86 -1.57 -21.47
CA SER A 22 -15.48 -1.76 -22.79
C SER A 22 -14.59 -1.35 -23.98
N GLN A 23 -13.54 -0.56 -23.72
CA GLN A 23 -12.55 -0.13 -24.72
C GLN A 23 -11.26 -0.98 -24.69
N GLY A 24 -11.20 -2.02 -23.85
CA GLY A 24 -10.05 -2.92 -23.74
C GLY A 24 -8.93 -2.46 -22.80
N SER A 25 -9.08 -1.32 -22.12
CA SER A 25 -8.10 -0.85 -21.14
C SER A 25 -8.21 -1.61 -19.82
N PRO A 26 -7.10 -1.84 -19.09
CA PRO A 26 -7.13 -2.43 -17.75
C PRO A 26 -8.03 -1.65 -16.78
N LYS A 27 -8.98 -2.34 -16.15
CA LYS A 27 -9.76 -1.78 -15.05
C LYS A 27 -9.03 -2.02 -13.75
N LEU A 28 -8.42 -0.96 -13.22
CA LEU A 28 -7.64 -1.02 -11.99
C LEU A 28 -8.53 -0.87 -10.75
N GLY A 29 -8.27 -1.69 -9.74
CA GLY A 29 -8.77 -1.56 -8.37
C GLY A 29 -7.60 -1.31 -7.43
N GLN A 30 -7.88 -0.67 -6.29
CA GLN A 30 -6.89 -0.40 -5.25
C GLN A 30 -7.43 -0.88 -3.91
N ARG A 31 -6.59 -1.55 -3.12
CA ARG A 31 -6.90 -1.96 -1.75
C ARG A 31 -5.81 -1.47 -0.81
N SER A 32 -6.23 -0.93 0.33
CA SER A 32 -5.33 -0.43 1.37
C SER A 32 -5.46 -1.26 2.65
N PHE A 33 -4.32 -1.62 3.23
CA PHE A 33 -4.18 -2.34 4.48
C PHE A 33 -3.52 -1.41 5.49
N PRO A 34 -4.30 -0.77 6.39
CA PRO A 34 -3.77 0.16 7.38
C PRO A 34 -3.07 -0.55 8.54
N ASN A 35 -2.42 0.23 9.41
CA ASN A 35 -1.76 -0.24 10.63
C ASN A 35 -0.59 -1.20 10.38
N VAL A 36 0.16 -1.01 9.29
CA VAL A 36 1.42 -1.71 9.06
C VAL A 36 2.48 -1.18 10.02
N LYS A 37 3.13 -2.10 10.73
CA LYS A 37 4.16 -1.78 11.73
C LYS A 37 5.28 -0.95 11.10
N LEU A 38 5.71 0.11 11.79
CA LEU A 38 6.79 0.99 11.33
C LEU A 38 8.10 0.22 11.07
N ILE A 39 8.39 -0.77 11.91
CA ILE A 39 9.58 -1.62 11.81
C ILE A 39 9.52 -2.68 10.69
N ALA A 40 8.39 -2.80 9.98
CA ALA A 40 8.28 -3.75 8.87
C ALA A 40 9.26 -3.35 7.76
N THR A 41 9.98 -4.31 7.20
CA THR A 41 10.86 -4.06 6.06
C THR A 41 10.04 -3.95 4.78
N ASP A 42 10.56 -3.23 3.78
CA ASP A 42 9.86 -3.09 2.50
C ASP A 42 9.75 -4.44 1.77
N GLN A 43 10.72 -5.34 1.98
CA GLN A 43 10.67 -6.72 1.47
C GLN A 43 9.49 -7.50 2.09
N ASP A 44 9.34 -7.49 3.41
CA ASP A 44 8.24 -8.19 4.08
C ASP A 44 6.87 -7.67 3.60
N ILE A 45 6.75 -6.36 3.41
CA ILE A 45 5.53 -5.72 2.93
C ILE A 45 5.21 -6.19 1.50
N TYR A 46 6.23 -6.25 0.64
CA TYR A 46 6.08 -6.73 -0.73
C TYR A 46 5.69 -8.21 -0.78
N ASP A 47 6.38 -9.06 -0.02
CA ASP A 47 6.14 -10.51 0.01
C ASP A 47 4.73 -10.84 0.52
N ILE A 48 4.26 -10.12 1.54
CA ILE A 48 2.87 -10.26 2.03
C ILE A 48 1.87 -9.82 0.96
N ALA A 49 2.13 -8.72 0.25
CA ALA A 49 1.25 -8.28 -0.83
C ALA A 49 1.16 -9.33 -1.95
N VAL A 50 2.29 -9.92 -2.34
CA VAL A 50 2.34 -11.02 -3.31
C VAL A 50 1.57 -12.23 -2.80
N ALA A 51 1.87 -12.73 -1.59
CA ALA A 51 1.22 -13.91 -1.03
C ALA A 51 -0.32 -13.77 -0.92
N ILE A 52 -0.84 -12.58 -0.58
CA ILE A 52 -2.30 -12.34 -0.51
C ILE A 52 -2.95 -12.43 -1.89
N TYR A 53 -2.27 -11.96 -2.93
CA TYR A 53 -2.81 -11.89 -4.28
C TYR A 53 -2.47 -13.12 -5.12
N GLU A 54 -1.49 -13.94 -4.75
CA GLU A 54 -1.29 -15.28 -5.30
C GLU A 54 -2.48 -16.22 -4.99
N LEU A 55 -3.23 -15.93 -3.92
CA LEU A 55 -4.46 -16.64 -3.58
C LEU A 55 -5.69 -16.17 -4.40
N GLN A 56 -5.52 -15.16 -5.25
CA GLN A 56 -6.58 -14.53 -6.03
C GLN A 56 -6.22 -14.50 -7.53
N ASP A 57 -7.21 -14.52 -8.41
CA ASP A 57 -6.99 -14.35 -9.86
C ASP A 57 -6.89 -12.86 -10.28
N TYR A 58 -6.29 -12.02 -9.43
CA TYR A 58 -6.13 -10.59 -9.69
C TYR A 58 -4.66 -10.23 -9.85
N PRO A 59 -4.18 -9.93 -11.08
CA PRO A 59 -2.78 -9.60 -11.28
C PRO A 59 -2.44 -8.26 -10.61
N ILE A 60 -1.33 -8.27 -9.89
CA ILE A 60 -0.79 -7.10 -9.20
C ILE A 60 -0.18 -6.17 -10.25
N MET A 61 -0.63 -4.92 -10.24
CA MET A 61 -0.13 -3.85 -11.10
C MET A 61 0.83 -2.92 -10.35
N GLY A 62 0.78 -2.91 -9.02
CA GLY A 62 1.72 -2.15 -8.19
C GLY A 62 1.53 -2.38 -6.70
N VAL A 63 2.62 -2.26 -5.96
CA VAL A 63 2.66 -2.30 -4.50
C VAL A 63 3.30 -1.02 -4.01
N ARG A 64 2.67 -0.34 -3.06
CA ARG A 64 3.17 0.91 -2.46
C ARG A 64 3.01 0.87 -0.95
N ARG A 65 3.97 1.47 -0.26
CA ARG A 65 3.92 1.75 1.18
C ARG A 65 3.74 3.25 1.39
N ASP A 66 2.68 3.63 2.08
CA ASP A 66 2.44 5.01 2.48
C ASP A 66 2.83 5.17 3.96
N ASN A 67 3.95 5.84 4.24
CA ASN A 67 4.41 6.14 5.59
C ASN A 67 3.75 7.43 6.10
N ARG A 68 3.15 7.37 7.28
CA ARG A 68 2.46 8.50 7.91
C ARG A 68 3.28 9.03 9.07
N VAL A 69 3.44 10.34 9.07
CA VAL A 69 4.19 11.09 10.06
C VAL A 69 3.29 12.20 10.59
N ASP A 70 3.19 12.31 11.91
CA ASP A 70 2.49 13.41 12.57
C ASP A 70 3.45 14.60 12.73
N LEU A 71 2.95 15.81 12.47
CA LEU A 71 3.70 17.06 12.61
C LEU A 71 3.09 17.90 13.74
N ALA A 72 3.89 18.27 14.72
CA ALA A 72 3.48 19.11 15.84
C ALA A 72 4.45 20.29 16.03
N SER A 73 3.91 21.44 16.42
CA SER A 73 4.72 22.60 16.84
C SER A 73 4.92 22.56 18.36
N ASP A 74 6.15 22.81 18.80
CA ASP A 74 6.51 23.05 20.20
C ASP A 74 5.99 24.40 20.71
#